data_AF-R9LU94-F1
#
_entry.id   AF-R9LU94-F1
#
_cell.length_a   1.000
_cell.length_b   1.000
_cell.length_c   1.000
_cell.angle_alpha   90.00
_cell.angle_beta   90.00
_cell.angle_gamma   90.00
#
_symmetry.space_group_name_H-M   'P 1'
#
loop_
_entity.id
_entity.type
_entity.pdbx_description
1 polymer ?
#
loop_
_entity_poly.entity_id
_entity_poly.type
_entity_poly.pdbx_seq_one_letter_code
_entity_poly.pdbx_strand_id
1 'polypeptide(L)'
;MNLLYEKYKNLKIDGSWIGLEAGTQTPYFCTPIGAEIIGWDNGIHYCFIKSFGDMVFCVNPETCCDYNVYPIARNFCDFLGLILATGNTNILQQIIWWDKKRFENFVNSPEEQEWRVRPEVEGALSTIRKGTGIAPIDTPFEYIKDLQSDFPYEQIPFTNEYYDTLGLERPDGTEPEESGFEFRTVEFKVEKN
;
A
#
# COMPACT_ATOMS: atom_id res chain seq x y z
N MET A 1 9.83 9.73 15.34
CA MET A 1 8.86 10.72 14.82
C MET A 1 9.47 11.38 13.61
N ASN A 2 8.86 11.20 12.43
CA ASN A 2 9.37 11.75 11.17
C ASN A 2 8.96 13.23 11.04
N LEU A 3 9.92 14.15 11.13
CA LEU A 3 9.68 15.60 11.07
C LEU A 3 9.03 16.03 9.75
N LEU A 4 9.38 15.39 8.64
CA LEU A 4 8.80 15.68 7.34
C LEU A 4 7.33 15.22 7.26
N TYR A 5 7.01 14.08 7.87
CA TYR A 5 5.62 13.61 7.96
C TYR A 5 4.75 14.55 8.78
N GLU A 6 5.23 15.02 9.93
CA GLU A 6 4.53 16.05 10.70
C GLU A 6 4.36 17.35 9.91
N LYS A 7 5.39 17.77 9.18
CA LYS A 7 5.32 18.93 8.29
C LYS A 7 4.26 18.74 7.20
N TYR A 8 4.20 17.56 6.57
CA TYR A 8 3.19 17.20 5.58
C TYR A 8 1.77 17.27 6.17
N LYS A 9 1.52 16.67 7.33
CA LYS A 9 0.21 16.74 8.01
C LYS A 9 -0.22 18.18 8.28
N ASN A 10 0.74 19.05 8.62
CA ASN A 10 0.48 20.48 8.87
C ASN A 10 0.14 21.28 7.60
N LEU A 11 0.37 20.74 6.39
CA LEU A 11 -0.09 21.37 5.14
C LEU A 11 -1.61 21.31 4.99
N LYS A 12 -2.30 20.43 5.73
CA LYS A 12 -3.77 20.28 5.74
C LYS A 12 -4.35 20.14 4.33
N ILE A 13 -3.66 19.38 3.48
CA ILE A 13 -4.16 19.07 2.15
C ILE A 13 -5.30 18.07 2.24
N ASP A 14 -6.23 18.15 1.31
CA ASP A 14 -7.23 17.11 1.10
C ASP A 14 -6.56 15.93 0.37
N GLY A 15 -6.27 14.86 1.13
CA GLY A 15 -5.56 13.69 0.63
C GLY A 15 -6.33 12.85 -0.38
N SER A 16 -7.65 13.05 -0.51
CA SER A 16 -8.50 12.28 -1.44
C SER A 16 -8.11 12.48 -2.91
N TRP A 17 -7.62 13.66 -3.25
CA TRP A 17 -7.20 14.00 -4.62
C TRP A 17 -5.90 13.31 -5.05
N ILE A 18 -5.12 12.80 -4.11
CA ILE A 18 -3.82 12.18 -4.38
C ILE A 18 -3.75 10.73 -3.88
N GLY A 19 -4.85 10.15 -3.39
CA GLY A 19 -4.85 8.80 -2.83
C GLY A 19 -4.03 8.71 -1.53
N LEU A 20 -4.19 9.65 -0.62
CA LEU A 20 -3.57 9.58 0.71
C LEU A 20 -4.50 10.14 1.78
N GLU A 21 -5.73 9.62 1.78
CA GLU A 21 -6.79 10.00 2.70
C GLU A 21 -6.46 9.60 4.13
N ALA A 22 -6.83 10.46 5.09
CA ALA A 22 -6.81 10.07 6.49
C ALA A 22 -7.91 9.05 6.74
N GLY A 23 -7.56 7.88 7.28
CA GLY A 23 -8.52 6.83 7.62
C GLY A 23 -8.47 6.48 9.09
N THR A 24 -9.63 6.12 9.64
CA THR A 24 -9.78 5.53 10.99
C THR A 24 -10.04 4.03 10.92
N GLN A 25 -9.76 3.41 9.77
CA GLN A 25 -10.03 2.00 9.53
C GLN A 25 -9.13 1.14 10.42
N THR A 26 -9.65 -0.01 10.83
CA THR A 26 -8.87 -1.00 11.56
C THR A 26 -7.78 -1.58 10.64
N PRO A 27 -6.59 -1.90 11.17
CA PRO A 27 -5.58 -2.66 10.45
C PRO A 27 -6.15 -3.94 9.82
N TYR A 28 -5.61 -4.33 8.67
CA TYR A 28 -5.92 -5.62 8.03
C TYR A 28 -5.13 -6.77 8.67
N PHE A 29 -5.53 -8.01 8.38
CA PHE A 29 -4.77 -9.21 8.74
C PHE A 29 -3.31 -9.16 8.24
N CYS A 30 -3.08 -8.48 7.11
CA CYS A 30 -1.77 -8.27 6.50
C CYS A 30 -1.12 -6.92 6.85
N THR A 31 -1.66 -6.16 7.81
CA THR A 31 -0.97 -4.97 8.31
C THR A 31 0.20 -5.40 9.22
N PRO A 32 1.45 -4.97 8.95
CA PRO A 32 2.60 -5.36 9.75
C PRO A 32 2.51 -4.94 11.22
N ILE A 33 3.13 -5.71 12.10
CA ILE A 33 3.20 -5.41 13.54
C ILE A 33 3.91 -4.07 13.76
N GLY A 34 3.27 -3.19 14.52
CA GLY A 34 3.80 -1.87 14.84
C GLY A 34 3.82 -0.90 13.66
N ALA A 35 3.01 -1.16 12.62
CA ALA A 35 2.82 -0.24 11.52
C ALA A 35 2.16 1.07 11.98
N GLU A 36 2.70 2.20 11.53
CA GLU A 36 2.05 3.51 11.62
C GLU A 36 1.39 3.79 10.26
N ILE A 37 0.07 3.69 10.19
CA ILE A 37 -0.69 3.96 8.96
C ILE A 37 -0.70 5.46 8.70
N ILE A 38 -0.26 5.85 7.51
CA ILE A 38 -0.07 7.27 7.13
C ILE A 38 -1.14 7.81 6.16
N GLY A 39 -1.89 6.92 5.51
CA GLY A 39 -3.00 7.29 4.64
C GLY A 39 -3.52 6.11 3.82
N TRP A 40 -4.63 6.34 3.12
CA TRP A 40 -5.41 5.33 2.39
C TRP A 40 -5.73 5.78 0.96
N ASP A 41 -5.91 4.81 0.09
CA ASP A 41 -6.45 4.98 -1.26
C ASP A 41 -7.24 3.72 -1.62
N ASN A 42 -8.57 3.84 -1.77
CA ASN A 42 -9.45 2.77 -2.23
C ASN A 42 -9.28 1.41 -1.52
N GLY A 43 -9.15 1.41 -0.18
CA GLY A 43 -9.00 0.19 0.61
C GLY A 43 -7.57 -0.38 0.65
N ILE A 44 -6.60 0.33 0.06
CA ILE A 44 -5.17 0.07 0.23
C ILE A 44 -4.61 1.16 1.14
N HIS A 45 -3.69 0.79 2.04
CA HIS A 45 -3.06 1.77 2.92
C HIS A 45 -1.56 1.81 2.79
N TYR A 46 -1.03 2.97 3.19
CA TYR A 46 0.39 3.22 3.31
C TYR A 46 0.77 3.27 4.77
N CYS A 47 1.94 2.72 5.11
CA CYS A 47 2.42 2.78 6.48
C CYS A 47 3.95 2.88 6.57
N PHE A 48 4.41 3.33 7.73
CA PHE A 48 5.77 3.06 8.21
C PHE A 48 5.77 1.76 9.00
N ILE A 49 6.84 0.98 8.89
CA ILE A 49 7.06 -0.19 9.75
C ILE A 49 8.27 0.11 10.63
N LYS A 50 8.09 0.00 11.97
CA LYS A 50 9.10 0.45 12.94
C LYS A 50 10.50 -0.12 12.72
N SER A 51 10.62 -1.38 12.30
CA SER A 51 11.92 -2.03 12.01
C SER A 51 12.64 -1.48 10.77
N PHE A 52 11.92 -0.80 9.87
CA PHE A 52 12.44 -0.26 8.61
C PHE A 52 12.55 1.28 8.62
N GLY A 53 12.46 1.92 9.79
CA GLY A 53 12.60 3.36 9.92
C GLY A 53 11.43 4.13 9.30
N ASP A 54 11.72 5.04 8.37
CA ASP A 54 10.71 5.84 7.69
C ASP A 54 10.44 5.41 6.24
N MET A 55 10.85 4.20 5.87
CA MET A 55 10.45 3.55 4.63
C MET A 55 8.93 3.42 4.55
N VAL A 56 8.36 3.71 3.38
CA VAL A 56 6.92 3.66 3.14
C VAL A 56 6.56 2.37 2.42
N PHE A 57 5.58 1.67 2.97
CA PHE A 57 5.04 0.42 2.44
C PHE A 57 3.62 0.64 1.94
N CYS A 58 3.25 -0.10 0.89
CA CYS A 58 1.87 -0.30 0.43
C CYS A 58 1.38 -1.64 0.98
N VAL A 59 0.20 -1.63 1.62
CA VAL A 59 -0.46 -2.81 2.18
C VAL A 59 -1.77 -3.04 1.45
N ASN A 60 -1.85 -4.17 0.74
CA ASN A 60 -3.02 -4.56 -0.03
C ASN A 60 -3.52 -5.95 0.42
N PRO A 61 -4.70 -6.06 1.05
CA PRO A 61 -5.28 -7.34 1.45
C PRO A 61 -5.77 -8.16 0.24
N GLU A 62 -6.09 -7.51 -0.88
CA GLU A 62 -6.62 -8.12 -2.11
C GLU A 62 -5.60 -7.97 -3.25
N THR A 63 -4.44 -8.57 -3.06
CA THR A 63 -3.33 -8.50 -4.01
C THR A 63 -3.35 -9.64 -5.03
N CYS A 64 -2.96 -9.33 -6.28
CA CYS A 64 -2.64 -10.34 -7.30
C CYS A 64 -1.14 -10.64 -7.37
N CYS A 65 -0.35 -10.13 -6.41
CA CYS A 65 1.10 -10.27 -6.36
C CYS A 65 1.51 -11.33 -5.33
N ASP A 66 2.81 -11.63 -5.26
CA ASP A 66 3.35 -12.65 -4.35
C ASP A 66 3.25 -12.28 -2.86
N TYR A 67 3.14 -10.99 -2.55
CA TYR A 67 3.10 -10.47 -1.17
C TYR A 67 1.94 -9.49 -1.00
N ASN A 68 1.40 -9.38 0.21
CA ASN A 68 0.41 -8.35 0.56
C ASN A 68 1.04 -6.98 0.85
N VAL A 69 2.33 -6.95 1.18
CA VAL A 69 3.06 -5.73 1.58
C VAL A 69 4.28 -5.53 0.70
N TYR A 70 4.36 -4.37 0.06
CA TYR A 70 5.50 -3.99 -0.79
C TYR A 70 6.11 -2.66 -0.35
N PRO A 71 7.45 -2.54 -0.35
CA PRO A 71 8.08 -1.24 -0.21
C PRO A 71 7.78 -0.37 -1.43
N ILE A 72 7.46 0.90 -1.19
CA ILE A 72 7.19 1.91 -2.24
C ILE A 72 8.29 2.98 -2.25
N ALA A 73 8.79 3.37 -1.08
CA ALA A 73 9.82 4.40 -1.00
C ALA A 73 10.77 4.16 0.16
N ARG A 74 12.07 4.41 -0.05
CA ARG A 74 13.14 4.24 0.95
C ARG A 74 12.97 5.14 2.18
N ASN A 75 12.22 6.23 2.04
CA ASN A 75 11.88 7.16 3.11
C ASN A 75 10.64 7.99 2.70
N PHE A 76 10.12 8.78 3.63
CA PHE A 76 8.92 9.61 3.36
C PHE A 76 9.17 10.77 2.36
N CYS A 77 10.41 11.24 2.23
CA CYS A 77 10.76 12.27 1.23
C CYS A 77 10.59 11.72 -0.19
N ASP A 78 11.15 10.53 -0.43
CA ASP A 78 11.03 9.86 -1.72
C ASP A 78 9.57 9.50 -2.02
N PHE A 79 8.78 9.12 -1.02
CA PHE A 79 7.35 8.85 -1.20
C PHE A 79 6.60 10.09 -1.72
N LEU A 80 6.85 11.27 -1.15
CA LEU A 80 6.29 12.52 -1.67
C LEU A 80 6.83 12.85 -3.08
N GLY A 81 8.11 12.57 -3.34
CA GLY A 81 8.70 12.71 -4.67
C GLY A 81 8.04 11.80 -5.72
N LEU A 82 7.68 10.57 -5.35
CA LEU A 82 6.93 9.65 -6.19
C LEU A 82 5.51 10.16 -6.46
N ILE A 83 4.77 10.60 -5.43
CA ILE A 83 3.43 11.19 -5.61
C ILE A 83 3.50 12.43 -6.52
N LEU A 84 4.52 13.27 -6.39
CA LEU A 84 4.72 14.42 -7.28
C LEU A 84 5.01 13.99 -8.73
N ALA A 85 5.70 12.87 -8.92
CA ALA A 85 6.03 12.33 -10.24
C ALA A 85 4.82 11.65 -10.92
N THR A 86 4.02 10.90 -10.16
CA THR A 86 2.89 10.13 -10.70
C THR A 86 1.57 10.88 -10.64
N GLY A 87 1.40 11.78 -9.67
CA GLY A 87 0.21 12.60 -9.45
C GLY A 87 -0.71 12.07 -8.35
N ASN A 88 -0.68 10.76 -8.09
CA ASN A 88 -1.46 10.08 -7.06
C ASN A 88 -0.76 8.78 -6.63
N THR A 89 -1.27 8.17 -5.57
CA THR A 89 -0.76 6.89 -5.11
C THR A 89 -1.34 5.68 -5.87
N ASN A 90 -2.51 5.76 -6.51
CA ASN A 90 -3.06 4.68 -7.35
C ASN A 90 -2.02 4.13 -8.34
N ILE A 91 -1.30 5.00 -9.05
CA ILE A 91 -0.20 4.56 -9.93
C ILE A 91 0.88 3.79 -9.16
N LEU A 92 1.25 4.23 -7.95
CA LEU A 92 2.26 3.58 -7.11
C LEU A 92 1.83 2.16 -6.70
N GLN A 93 0.54 1.94 -6.47
CA GLN A 93 -0.03 0.62 -6.19
C GLN A 93 0.07 -0.29 -7.41
N GLN A 94 -0.28 0.24 -8.58
CA GLN A 94 -0.32 -0.54 -9.81
C GLN A 94 1.08 -0.87 -10.35
N ILE A 95 2.08 -0.01 -10.12
CA ILE A 95 3.47 -0.26 -10.52
C ILE A 95 3.99 -1.59 -9.97
N ILE A 96 3.55 -2.02 -8.78
CA ILE A 96 4.00 -3.26 -8.12
C ILE A 96 3.95 -4.45 -9.09
N TRP A 97 2.85 -4.61 -9.82
CA TRP A 97 2.63 -5.77 -10.70
C TRP A 97 2.78 -5.46 -12.19
N TRP A 98 2.90 -4.19 -12.57
CA TRP A 98 3.07 -3.79 -13.97
C TRP A 98 4.50 -3.97 -14.48
N ASP A 99 4.61 -4.27 -15.77
CA ASP A 99 5.83 -4.03 -16.53
C ASP A 99 5.91 -2.56 -16.97
N LYS A 100 7.06 -2.17 -17.51
CA LYS A 100 7.32 -0.77 -17.91
C LYS A 100 6.35 -0.30 -18.98
N LYS A 101 6.02 -1.15 -19.94
CA LYS A 101 5.12 -0.82 -21.05
C LYS A 101 3.71 -0.52 -20.54
N ARG A 102 3.20 -1.32 -19.61
CA ARG A 102 1.87 -1.13 -19.03
C ARG A 102 1.81 0.13 -18.16
N PHE A 103 2.87 0.39 -17.39
CA PHE A 103 3.03 1.64 -16.66
C PHE A 103 2.99 2.84 -17.60
N GLU A 104 3.83 2.86 -18.64
CA GLU A 104 3.89 3.96 -19.61
C GLU A 104 2.55 4.17 -20.33
N ASN A 105 1.87 3.10 -20.72
CA ASN A 105 0.55 3.19 -21.35
C ASN A 105 -0.50 3.79 -20.42
N PHE A 106 -0.49 3.39 -19.15
CA PHE A 106 -1.47 3.86 -18.17
C PHE A 106 -1.26 5.34 -17.83
N VAL A 107 -0.03 5.75 -17.52
CA VAL A 107 0.25 7.15 -17.17
C VAL A 107 0.00 8.10 -18.33
N ASN A 108 0.10 7.63 -19.58
CA ASN A 108 -0.20 8.41 -20.79
C ASN A 108 -1.64 8.22 -21.29
N SER A 109 -2.49 7.49 -20.56
CA SER A 109 -3.89 7.32 -20.94
C SER A 109 -4.65 8.66 -20.84
N PRO A 110 -5.64 8.92 -21.71
CA PRO A 110 -6.42 10.16 -21.65
C PRO A 110 -7.05 10.40 -20.29
N GLU A 111 -7.59 9.34 -19.66
CA GLU A 111 -8.25 9.38 -18.35
C GLU A 111 -7.30 9.84 -17.25
N GLU A 112 -6.08 9.28 -17.20
CA GLU A 112 -5.08 9.66 -16.21
C GLU A 112 -4.54 11.07 -16.45
N GLN A 113 -4.32 11.45 -17.72
CA GLN A 113 -3.89 12.80 -18.08
C GLN A 113 -4.95 13.85 -17.70
N GLU A 114 -6.23 13.56 -17.96
CA GLU A 114 -7.35 14.42 -17.56
C GLU A 114 -7.51 14.50 -16.04
N TRP A 115 -7.31 13.40 -15.32
CA TRP A 115 -7.32 13.39 -13.86
C TRP A 115 -6.21 14.28 -13.29
N ARG A 116 -4.99 14.14 -13.81
CA ARG A 116 -3.79 14.82 -13.30
C ARG A 116 -3.85 16.35 -13.39
N VAL A 117 -4.54 16.89 -14.40
CA VAL A 117 -4.68 18.34 -14.61
C VAL A 117 -5.89 18.95 -13.89
N ARG A 118 -6.59 18.16 -13.06
CA ARG A 118 -7.69 18.71 -12.24
C ARG A 118 -7.16 19.74 -11.25
N PRO A 119 -7.84 20.88 -11.07
CA PRO A 119 -7.39 21.94 -10.16
C PRO A 119 -7.12 21.46 -8.73
N GLU A 120 -7.89 20.48 -8.26
CA GLU A 120 -7.77 19.91 -6.92
C GLU A 120 -6.48 19.08 -6.79
N VAL A 121 -6.17 18.27 -7.80
CA VAL A 121 -4.94 17.46 -7.87
C VAL A 121 -3.73 18.39 -7.99
N GLU A 122 -3.74 19.33 -8.94
CA GLU A 122 -2.67 20.31 -9.11
C GLU A 122 -2.46 21.15 -7.85
N GLY A 123 -3.55 21.55 -7.18
CA GLY A 123 -3.55 22.30 -5.94
C GLY A 123 -2.89 21.52 -4.79
N ALA A 124 -3.26 20.26 -4.62
CA ALA A 124 -2.66 19.37 -3.62
C ALA A 124 -1.15 19.18 -3.87
N LEU A 125 -0.77 18.80 -5.09
CA LEU A 125 0.63 18.58 -5.48
C LEU A 125 1.48 19.86 -5.38
N SER A 126 0.93 21.00 -5.78
CA SER A 126 1.59 22.31 -5.65
C SER A 126 1.81 22.69 -4.19
N THR A 127 0.84 22.40 -3.31
CA THR A 127 0.95 22.63 -1.87
C THR A 127 2.03 21.75 -1.25
N ILE A 128 2.08 20.46 -1.63
CA ILE A 128 3.18 19.56 -1.22
C ILE A 128 4.52 20.15 -1.65
N ARG A 129 4.70 20.40 -2.96
CA ARG A 129 5.97 20.88 -3.51
C ARG A 129 6.46 22.17 -2.85
N LYS A 130 5.58 23.17 -2.69
CA LYS A 130 5.93 24.46 -2.06
C LYS A 130 6.16 24.31 -0.56
N GLY A 131 5.35 23.49 0.10
CA GLY A 131 5.42 23.28 1.55
C GLY A 131 6.68 22.52 1.96
N THR A 132 7.07 21.50 1.20
CA THR A 132 8.19 20.61 1.56
C THR A 132 9.49 20.99 0.87
N GLY A 133 9.46 21.58 -0.33
CA GLY A 133 10.63 21.83 -1.18
C GLY A 133 11.10 20.59 -1.96
N ILE A 134 10.30 19.51 -1.96
CA ILE A 134 10.64 18.24 -2.60
C ILE A 134 10.38 18.31 -4.10
N ALA A 135 11.30 17.75 -4.88
CA ALA A 135 11.18 17.59 -6.32
C ALA A 135 10.54 16.23 -6.66
N PRO A 136 9.83 16.11 -7.81
CA PRO A 136 9.39 14.81 -8.30
C PRO A 136 10.57 13.90 -8.61
N ILE A 137 10.39 12.58 -8.45
CA ILE A 137 11.36 11.58 -8.90
C ILE A 137 11.25 11.40 -10.42
N ASP A 138 12.38 11.43 -11.13
CA ASP A 138 12.40 11.37 -12.59
C ASP A 138 12.01 9.98 -13.15
N THR A 139 12.42 8.91 -12.49
CA THR A 139 12.23 7.52 -12.93
C THR A 139 11.48 6.70 -11.88
N PRO A 140 10.18 6.98 -11.64
CA PRO A 140 9.42 6.36 -10.55
C PRO A 140 9.27 4.85 -10.74
N PHE A 141 9.15 4.36 -11.98
CA PHE A 141 9.03 2.93 -12.27
C PHE A 141 10.31 2.18 -11.88
N GLU A 142 11.46 2.60 -12.40
CA GLU A 142 12.75 1.99 -12.10
C GLU A 142 13.05 2.05 -10.61
N TYR A 143 12.83 3.21 -9.98
CA TYR A 143 13.07 3.39 -8.55
C TYR A 143 12.31 2.36 -7.70
N ILE A 144 11.01 2.17 -7.96
CA ILE A 144 10.18 1.22 -7.21
C ILE A 144 10.59 -0.22 -7.51
N LYS A 145 10.85 -0.57 -8.77
CA LYS A 145 11.24 -1.93 -9.16
C LYS A 145 12.58 -2.34 -8.57
N ASP A 146 13.56 -1.43 -8.58
CA ASP A 146 14.87 -1.66 -7.98
C ASP A 146 14.72 -1.87 -6.46
N LEU A 147 13.96 -0.99 -5.79
CA LEU A 147 13.67 -1.10 -4.35
C LEU A 147 13.02 -2.45 -4.01
N GLN A 148 12.06 -2.90 -4.81
CA GLN A 148 11.33 -4.15 -4.57
C GLN A 148 12.16 -5.38 -4.84
N SER A 149 13.07 -5.35 -5.81
CA SER A 149 13.92 -6.50 -6.16
C SER A 149 14.95 -6.83 -5.08
N ASP A 150 15.43 -5.82 -4.35
CA ASP A 150 16.45 -5.96 -3.31
C ASP A 150 15.87 -6.14 -1.90
N PHE A 151 14.55 -6.11 -1.75
CA PHE A 151 13.91 -6.03 -0.44
C PHE A 151 13.80 -7.40 0.26
N PRO A 152 14.20 -7.52 1.54
CA PRO A 152 14.06 -8.76 2.31
C PRO A 152 12.64 -8.90 2.89
N TYR A 153 11.69 -9.38 2.07
CA TYR A 153 10.27 -9.50 2.43
C TYR A 153 10.01 -10.34 3.68
N GLU A 154 10.85 -11.35 3.93
CA GLU A 154 10.78 -12.23 5.09
C GLU A 154 11.01 -11.52 6.43
N GLN A 155 11.59 -10.31 6.39
CA GLN A 155 11.83 -9.49 7.58
C GLN A 155 10.63 -8.61 7.95
N ILE A 156 9.55 -8.61 7.17
CA ILE A 156 8.32 -7.89 7.53
C ILE A 156 7.63 -8.64 8.68
N PRO A 157 7.43 -7.99 9.84
CA PRO A 157 6.83 -8.66 10.98
C PRO A 157 5.30 -8.70 10.82
N PHE A 158 4.72 -9.90 10.83
CA PHE A 158 3.27 -10.10 10.81
C PHE A 158 2.77 -10.80 12.06
N THR A 159 1.49 -10.62 12.38
CA THR A 159 0.80 -11.36 13.44
C THR A 159 0.51 -12.80 13.01
N ASN A 160 0.20 -13.68 13.96
CA ASN A 160 -0.19 -15.05 13.66
C ASN A 160 -1.42 -15.14 12.74
N GLU A 161 -2.36 -14.20 12.88
CA GLU A 161 -3.53 -14.06 12.00
C GLU A 161 -3.17 -13.96 10.51
N TYR A 162 -2.05 -13.32 10.17
CA TYR A 162 -1.57 -13.25 8.79
C TYR A 162 -1.27 -14.63 8.21
N TYR A 163 -0.46 -15.40 8.94
CA TYR A 163 -0.04 -16.73 8.52
C TYR A 163 -1.24 -17.67 8.46
N ASP A 164 -2.12 -17.61 9.47
CA ASP A 164 -3.33 -18.43 9.53
C ASP A 164 -4.27 -18.14 8.34
N THR A 165 -4.48 -16.86 8.03
CA THR A 165 -5.36 -16.44 6.92
C THR A 165 -4.85 -16.93 5.57
N LEU A 166 -3.52 -16.97 5.40
CA LEU A 166 -2.89 -17.43 4.16
C LEU A 166 -2.58 -18.93 4.14
N GLY A 167 -2.83 -19.66 5.24
CA GLY A 167 -2.48 -21.07 5.38
C GLY A 167 -0.97 -21.32 5.35
N LEU A 168 -0.18 -20.37 5.85
CA LEU A 168 1.28 -20.44 5.94
C LEU A 168 1.72 -20.95 7.31
N GLU A 169 2.91 -21.54 7.37
CA GLU A 169 3.54 -21.88 8.65
C GLU A 169 3.93 -20.63 9.43
N ARG A 170 3.62 -20.60 10.73
CA ARG A 170 3.97 -19.49 11.61
C ARG A 170 5.48 -19.53 11.90
N PRO A 171 6.19 -18.39 11.86
CA PRO A 171 7.63 -18.34 12.16
C PRO A 171 8.00 -18.74 13.59
N ASP A 172 7.05 -18.63 14.53
CA ASP A 172 7.23 -19.00 15.94
C ASP A 172 7.01 -20.50 16.21
N GLY A 173 6.62 -21.27 15.19
CA GLY A 173 6.35 -22.71 15.28
C GLY A 173 5.06 -23.06 16.01
N THR A 174 4.21 -22.09 16.34
CA THR A 174 2.89 -22.36 16.92
C THR A 174 1.91 -22.84 15.85
N GLU A 175 0.90 -23.61 16.25
CA GLU A 175 -0.17 -24.04 15.35
C GLU A 175 -1.39 -23.11 15.47
N PRO A 176 -2.20 -22.98 14.39
CA PRO A 176 -3.50 -22.34 14.47
C PRO A 176 -4.37 -22.98 15.55
N GLU A 177 -5.12 -22.17 16.30
CA GLU A 177 -6.14 -22.74 17.17
C GLU A 177 -7.20 -23.42 16.29
N GLU A 178 -7.47 -24.71 16.50
CA GLU A 178 -8.51 -25.44 15.79
C GLU A 178 -9.89 -24.85 16.13
N SER A 179 -10.34 -23.84 15.37
CA SER A 179 -11.75 -23.46 15.35
C SER A 179 -12.51 -24.43 14.44
N GLY A 180 -12.58 -25.69 14.85
CA GLY A 180 -13.37 -26.71 14.15
C GLY A 180 -14.84 -26.33 14.16
N PHE A 181 -15.37 -25.87 13.03
CA PHE A 181 -16.81 -25.94 12.80
C PHE A 181 -17.16 -27.41 12.59
N GLU A 182 -17.89 -28.02 13.52
CA GLU A 182 -18.52 -29.32 13.29
C GLU A 182 -19.50 -29.21 12.12
N PHE A 183 -19.08 -29.59 10.92
CA PHE A 183 -19.99 -29.79 9.81
C PHE A 183 -20.79 -31.07 10.07
N ARG A 184 -22.05 -30.93 10.52
CA ARG A 184 -22.98 -32.06 10.59
C ARG A 184 -23.27 -32.56 9.18
N THR A 185 -22.96 -33.84 8.92
CA THR A 185 -23.39 -34.54 7.72
C THR A 185 -24.92 -34.52 7.64
N VAL A 186 -25.47 -33.95 6.55
CA VAL A 186 -26.90 -34.03 6.25
C VAL A 186 -27.13 -35.24 5.36
N GLU A 187 -27.74 -36.30 5.92
CA GLU A 187 -28.17 -37.46 5.14
C GLU A 187 -29.49 -37.13 4.43
N PHE A 188 -29.45 -37.06 3.10
CA PHE A 188 -30.66 -36.97 2.28
C PHE A 188 -31.19 -38.38 1.98
N LYS A 189 -32.38 -38.71 2.47
CA LYS A 189 -33.12 -39.89 2.01
C LYS A 189 -33.90 -39.55 0.75
N VAL A 190 -33.52 -40.17 -0.37
CA VAL A 190 -34.28 -40.12 -1.62
C VAL A 190 -35.35 -41.21 -1.57
N GLU A 191 -36.61 -40.81 -1.41
CA GLU A 191 -37.74 -41.71 -1.61
C GLU A 191 -38.04 -41.80 -3.11
N LYS A 192 -38.02 -43.02 -3.64
CA LYS A 192 -38.46 -43.30 -5.02
C LYS A 192 -39.97 -43.53 -4.99
N ASN A 193 -40.71 -42.70 -5.74
CA ASN A 193 -42.11 -42.93 -6.08
C ASN A 193 -42.28 -44.17 -6.96
#